data_AF-A0A1V2C9T2-F1
#
_entry.id   AF-A0A1V2C9T2-F1
#
_cell.length_a   1.000
_cell.length_b   1.000
_cell.length_c   1.000
_cell.angle_alpha   90.00
_cell.angle_beta   90.00
_cell.angle_gamma   90.00
#
_symmetry.space_group_name_H-M   'P 1'
#
loop_
_entity.id
_entity.type
_entity.pdbx_description
1 polymer ?
#
loop_
_entity_poly.entity_id
_entity_poly.type
_entity_poly.pdbx_seq_one_letter_code
_entity_poly.pdbx_strand_id
1 'polypeptide(L)'
;MKKLVVLLVVACQLMSCNSKKKEETIQDTSDVLDSENTENVLGQVMVYEGLLPCADCEGIETVLKIYQGDGTIEGHTFELTSVYKGKTPEKKVIVEGNYNLERGLEKDPDGTIYVLNYDRPEAEQLFYGYSAANPDNLFLLNNKREKIKSKLKYFLTLNE
;
A
#
# COMPACT_ATOMS: atom_id res chain seq x y z
N MET A 1 37.45 31.53 46.92
CA MET A 1 38.93 31.58 46.85
C MET A 1 39.34 30.77 45.62
N LYS A 2 39.66 31.40 44.48
CA LYS A 2 41.03 31.78 44.04
C LYS A 2 41.89 30.49 44.04
N LYS A 3 42.38 29.90 42.95
CA LYS A 3 42.90 30.32 41.63
C LYS A 3 42.93 29.02 40.75
N LEU A 4 43.37 28.92 39.50
CA LEU A 4 44.07 29.77 38.56
C LEU A 4 43.82 29.20 37.15
N VAL A 5 43.68 30.11 36.20
CA VAL A 5 43.79 30.00 34.75
C VAL A 5 45.06 29.26 34.30
N VAL A 6 44.95 28.35 33.34
CA VAL A 6 45.95 28.18 32.27
C VAL A 6 45.24 27.95 30.93
N LEU A 7 45.52 28.89 30.04
CA LEU A 7 45.15 28.98 28.64
C LEU A 7 46.16 28.17 27.81
N LEU A 8 45.72 27.30 26.91
CA LEU A 8 46.51 27.01 25.71
C LEU A 8 45.60 26.70 24.51
N VAL A 9 45.60 27.65 23.60
CA VAL A 9 45.01 27.64 22.27
C VAL A 9 45.80 26.67 21.40
N VAL A 10 45.15 25.66 20.82
CA VAL A 10 45.57 25.06 19.54
C VAL A 10 44.33 24.91 18.67
N ALA A 11 44.29 25.76 17.66
CA ALA A 11 43.35 25.66 16.55
C ALA A 11 43.69 24.44 15.71
N CYS A 12 42.74 23.50 15.58
CA CYS A 12 42.69 22.60 14.44
C CYS A 12 41.40 22.87 13.69
N GLN A 13 41.60 23.14 12.41
CA GLN A 13 40.64 23.65 11.46
C GLN A 13 39.63 22.56 11.05
N LEU A 14 38.43 23.06 10.78
CA LEU A 14 37.40 22.59 9.86
C LEU A 14 37.73 21.31 9.05
N MET A 15 36.94 20.27 9.27
CA MET A 15 36.58 19.31 8.21
C MET A 15 35.06 19.14 8.21
N SER A 16 34.41 20.01 7.43
CA SER A 16 33.09 19.79 6.85
C SER A 16 33.30 18.95 5.59
N CYS A 17 32.61 17.81 5.48
CA CYS A 17 32.37 17.15 4.20
C CYS A 17 30.91 16.71 4.18
N ASN A 18 30.11 17.64 3.66
CA ASN A 18 28.75 17.50 3.21
C ASN A 18 28.69 16.60 1.95
N SER A 19 27.58 15.89 1.80
CA SER A 19 27.31 14.89 0.79
C SER A 19 27.60 15.35 -0.64
N LYS A 20 28.25 14.47 -1.40
CA LYS A 20 28.48 14.62 -2.84
C LYS A 20 27.16 14.86 -3.58
N LYS A 21 26.99 16.08 -4.07
CA LYS A 21 26.08 16.41 -5.17
C LYS A 21 26.92 16.41 -6.46
N LYS A 22 26.57 15.55 -7.41
CA LYS A 22 27.09 15.55 -8.78
C LYS A 22 26.17 16.46 -9.59
N GLU A 23 26.72 17.53 -10.14
CA GLU A 23 26.07 18.34 -11.18
C GLU A 23 26.73 18.02 -12.51
N GLU A 24 25.93 17.60 -13.48
CA GLU A 24 26.16 17.85 -14.90
C GLU A 24 24.95 18.63 -15.43
N THR A 25 25.23 19.42 -16.44
CA THR A 25 24.55 20.67 -16.83
C THR A 25 23.75 20.48 -18.12
N ILE A 26 22.48 20.92 -18.08
CA ILE A 26 21.63 21.51 -19.15
C ILE A 26 21.19 20.60 -20.31
N GLN A 27 19.87 20.38 -20.49
CA GLN A 27 19.08 21.06 -21.54
C GLN A 27 17.55 20.89 -21.35
N ASP A 28 16.86 21.97 -21.68
CA ASP A 28 15.44 22.29 -21.57
C ASP A 28 14.58 21.50 -22.58
N THR A 29 13.51 20.83 -22.13
CA THR A 29 12.26 20.63 -22.90
C THR A 29 11.15 20.08 -22.02
N SER A 30 9.97 20.70 -22.11
CA SER A 30 8.73 20.30 -21.45
C SER A 30 8.30 18.89 -21.80
N ASP A 31 7.98 18.06 -20.81
CA ASP A 31 6.76 17.25 -20.80
C ASP A 31 6.45 16.71 -19.40
N VAL A 32 5.17 16.78 -19.05
CA VAL A 32 4.57 16.36 -17.77
C VAL A 32 4.22 14.89 -17.85
N LEU A 33 5.08 14.00 -17.33
CA LEU A 33 4.83 12.58 -17.05
C LEU A 33 5.99 12.16 -16.13
N ASP A 34 5.88 11.34 -15.10
CA ASP A 34 4.81 10.68 -14.38
C ASP A 34 5.41 10.43 -12.99
N SER A 35 4.57 10.10 -12.03
CA SER A 35 4.93 9.79 -10.65
C SER A 35 5.83 8.54 -10.57
N GLU A 36 7.12 8.67 -10.86
CA GLU A 36 8.11 7.64 -10.55
C GLU A 36 8.71 7.90 -9.16
N ASN A 37 7.94 7.57 -8.13
CA ASN A 37 8.50 7.20 -6.85
C ASN A 37 7.95 5.86 -6.41
N THR A 38 8.13 4.84 -7.26
CA THR A 38 8.13 3.45 -6.79
C THR A 38 9.59 3.09 -6.55
N GLU A 39 10.16 3.61 -5.46
CA GLU A 39 11.41 3.03 -4.97
C GLU A 39 11.17 1.55 -4.73
N ASN A 40 12.00 0.72 -5.37
CA ASN A 40 11.95 -0.74 -5.33
C ASN A 40 11.57 -1.25 -3.93
N VAL A 41 10.30 -1.65 -3.78
CA VAL A 41 9.90 -2.52 -2.69
C VAL A 41 10.60 -3.85 -2.95
N LEU A 42 11.75 -4.05 -2.28
CA LEU A 42 12.48 -5.31 -2.20
C LEU A 42 11.63 -6.33 -1.42
N GLY A 43 10.51 -6.75 -2.00
CA GLY A 43 9.54 -7.62 -1.36
C GLY A 43 8.66 -8.34 -2.40
N GLN A 44 8.19 -9.53 -2.03
CA GLN A 44 7.24 -10.28 -2.84
C GLN A 44 5.91 -9.53 -2.92
N VAL A 45 5.42 -9.31 -4.14
CA VAL A 45 4.11 -8.68 -4.40
C VAL A 45 3.09 -9.78 -4.62
N MET A 46 2.00 -9.76 -3.86
CA MET A 46 0.84 -10.61 -4.14
C MET A 46 -0.19 -9.80 -4.92
N VAL A 47 -0.65 -10.32 -6.05
CA VAL A 47 -1.63 -9.65 -6.92
C VAL A 47 -2.92 -10.46 -6.90
N TYR A 48 -4.00 -9.88 -6.39
CA TYR A 48 -5.32 -10.49 -6.39
C TYR A 48 -6.23 -9.79 -7.39
N GLU A 49 -6.94 -10.56 -8.21
CA GLU A 49 -7.76 -10.03 -9.29
C GLU A 49 -9.16 -10.65 -9.31
N GLY A 50 -10.15 -9.88 -9.77
CA GLY A 50 -11.50 -10.39 -9.92
C GLY A 50 -12.49 -9.35 -10.44
N LEU A 51 -13.66 -9.82 -10.88
CA LEU A 51 -14.78 -8.98 -11.26
C LEU A 51 -15.81 -8.96 -10.13
N LEU A 52 -15.80 -7.90 -9.34
CA LEU A 52 -16.72 -7.73 -8.23
C LEU A 52 -18.11 -7.25 -8.71
N PRO A 53 -19.20 -7.63 -8.02
CA PRO A 53 -20.54 -7.24 -8.41
C PRO A 53 -20.77 -5.74 -8.23
N CYS A 54 -21.50 -5.15 -9.17
CA CYS A 54 -21.83 -3.72 -9.18
C CYS A 54 -23.35 -3.53 -9.19
N ALA A 55 -23.84 -2.53 -8.46
CA ALA A 55 -25.28 -2.28 -8.35
C ALA A 55 -25.88 -1.72 -9.65
N ASP A 56 -25.12 -0.87 -10.35
CA ASP A 56 -25.60 -0.08 -11.48
C ASP A 56 -24.63 -0.12 -12.67
N CYS A 57 -23.77 -1.15 -12.73
CA CYS A 57 -22.80 -1.36 -13.79
C CYS A 57 -22.56 -2.86 -14.03
N GLU A 58 -21.82 -3.19 -15.08
CA GLU A 58 -21.63 -4.60 -15.49
C GLU A 58 -20.75 -5.39 -14.50
N GLY A 59 -19.94 -4.68 -13.73
CA GLY A 59 -19.03 -5.21 -12.74
C GLY A 59 -17.92 -4.22 -12.45
N ILE A 60 -17.19 -4.46 -11.37
CA ILE A 60 -15.99 -3.71 -11.01
C ILE A 60 -14.81 -4.64 -11.21
N GLU A 61 -14.03 -4.41 -12.26
CA GLU A 61 -12.76 -5.10 -12.44
C GLU A 61 -11.79 -4.57 -11.39
N THR A 62 -11.39 -5.44 -10.47
CA THR A 62 -10.65 -5.09 -9.27
C THR A 62 -9.31 -5.82 -9.26
N VAL A 63 -8.25 -5.06 -9.06
CA VAL A 63 -6.88 -5.56 -8.86
C VAL A 63 -6.37 -5.00 -7.54
N LEU A 64 -6.01 -5.88 -6.62
CA LEU A 64 -5.41 -5.53 -5.33
C LEU A 64 -4.00 -6.09 -5.28
N LYS A 65 -3.00 -5.19 -5.24
CA LYS A 65 -1.61 -5.54 -5.02
C LYS A 65 -1.27 -5.33 -3.55
N ILE A 66 -0.63 -6.32 -2.95
CA ILE A 66 -0.14 -6.29 -1.56
C ILE A 66 1.39 -6.31 -1.60
N TYR A 67 2.00 -5.26 -1.05
CA TYR A 67 3.44 -5.09 -0.95
C TYR A 67 3.87 -5.27 0.51
N GLN A 68 4.64 -6.32 0.79
CA GLN A 68 5.14 -6.61 2.15
C GLN A 68 6.38 -5.80 2.54
N GLY A 69 6.90 -4.97 1.64
CA GLY A 69 8.03 -4.09 1.97
C GLY A 69 9.30 -4.87 2.32
N ASP A 70 10.01 -4.34 3.30
CA ASP A 70 11.21 -4.89 3.94
C ASP A 70 10.89 -5.80 5.15
N GLY A 71 9.62 -6.18 5.32
CA GLY A 71 9.14 -6.96 6.46
C GLY A 71 8.80 -6.14 7.71
N THR A 72 8.87 -4.81 7.63
CA THR A 72 8.34 -3.90 8.66
C THR A 72 6.89 -3.52 8.37
N ILE A 73 6.11 -3.20 9.41
CA ILE A 73 4.73 -2.72 9.26
C ILE A 73 4.68 -1.40 8.46
N GLU A 74 5.72 -0.56 8.56
CA GLU A 74 5.81 0.69 7.80
C GLU A 74 6.00 0.44 6.30
N GLY A 75 6.63 -0.68 5.92
CA GLY A 75 6.77 -1.12 4.54
C GLY A 75 5.55 -1.82 3.95
N HIS A 76 4.51 -2.10 4.75
CA HIS A 76 3.29 -2.76 4.29
C HIS A 76 2.36 -1.78 3.58
N THR A 77 2.38 -1.81 2.26
CA THR A 77 1.53 -0.94 1.41
C THR A 77 0.66 -1.75 0.46
N PHE A 78 -0.39 -1.11 -0.06
CA PHE A 78 -1.25 -1.71 -1.07
C PHE A 78 -1.57 -0.72 -2.18
N GLU A 79 -1.93 -1.26 -3.33
CA GLU A 79 -2.53 -0.54 -4.46
C GLU A 79 -3.80 -1.28 -4.87
N LEU A 80 -4.95 -0.60 -4.80
CA LEU A 80 -6.25 -1.10 -5.20
C LEU A 80 -6.73 -0.33 -6.44
N THR A 81 -6.76 -1.01 -7.58
CA THR A 81 -7.36 -0.51 -8.81
C THR A 81 -8.78 -1.04 -8.97
N SER A 82 -9.73 -0.15 -9.30
CA SER A 82 -11.14 -0.47 -9.56
C SER A 82 -11.60 0.18 -10.86
N VAL A 83 -11.97 -0.62 -11.86
CA VAL A 83 -12.52 -0.16 -13.15
C VAL A 83 -14.00 -0.54 -13.23
N TYR A 84 -14.86 0.48 -13.29
CA TYR A 84 -16.32 0.30 -13.35
C TYR A 84 -16.75 0.09 -14.81
N LYS A 85 -17.05 -1.17 -15.15
CA LYS A 85 -17.37 -1.60 -16.52
C LYS A 85 -18.79 -1.22 -16.93
N GLY A 86 -19.01 -0.97 -18.22
CA GLY A 86 -20.33 -0.58 -18.75
C GLY A 86 -20.75 0.86 -18.42
N LYS A 87 -19.84 1.70 -17.92
CA LYS A 87 -20.03 3.16 -17.80
C LYS A 87 -19.35 3.85 -18.99
N THR A 88 -19.93 4.97 -19.46
CA THR A 88 -19.31 5.81 -20.51
C THR A 88 -19.19 7.25 -20.01
N PRO A 89 -17.97 7.79 -19.83
CA PRO A 89 -16.68 7.08 -19.93
C PRO A 89 -16.54 6.00 -18.85
N GLU A 90 -15.66 5.02 -19.07
CA GLU A 90 -15.30 4.06 -18.02
C GLU A 90 -14.64 4.81 -16.87
N LYS A 91 -15.09 4.54 -15.64
CA LYS A 91 -14.52 5.16 -14.45
C LYS A 91 -13.44 4.24 -13.89
N LYS A 92 -12.20 4.72 -13.83
CA LYS A 92 -11.09 4.07 -13.13
C LYS A 92 -10.80 4.83 -11.83
N VAL A 93 -10.66 4.09 -10.74
CA VAL A 93 -10.25 4.62 -9.44
C VAL A 93 -9.05 3.80 -8.98
N ILE A 94 -8.00 4.48 -8.53
CA ILE A 94 -6.83 3.88 -7.91
C ILE A 94 -6.75 4.43 -6.48
N VAL A 95 -6.58 3.54 -5.52
CA VAL A 95 -6.43 3.86 -4.10
C VAL A 95 -5.17 3.18 -3.61
N GLU A 96 -4.35 3.94 -2.89
CA GLU A 96 -3.09 3.46 -2.32
C GLU A 96 -3.06 3.80 -0.83
N GLY A 97 -2.27 3.05 -0.07
CA GLY A 97 -2.08 3.31 1.34
C GLY A 97 -1.36 2.17 2.04
N ASN A 98 -1.50 2.13 3.36
CA ASN A 98 -0.88 1.10 4.20
C ASN A 98 -1.93 0.08 4.62
N TYR A 99 -1.52 -1.13 4.97
CA TYR A 99 -2.45 -2.12 5.51
C TYR A 99 -1.99 -2.69 6.85
N ASN A 100 -2.95 -3.10 7.67
CA ASN A 100 -2.72 -3.92 8.85
C ASN A 100 -3.25 -5.33 8.61
N LEU A 101 -2.77 -6.28 9.40
CA LEU A 101 -3.27 -7.65 9.42
C LEU A 101 -4.02 -7.91 10.73
N GLU A 102 -5.22 -8.46 10.63
CA GLU A 102 -5.94 -9.08 11.74
C GLU A 102 -5.94 -10.60 11.56
N ARG A 103 -5.83 -11.34 12.67
CA ARG A 103 -5.88 -12.80 12.67
C ARG A 103 -7.30 -13.29 12.91
N GLY A 104 -7.69 -14.32 12.16
CA GLY A 104 -8.96 -14.99 12.21
C GLY A 104 -9.91 -14.55 11.10
N LEU A 105 -10.75 -15.47 10.63
CA LEU A 105 -11.85 -15.21 9.70
C LEU A 105 -13.02 -16.16 10.00
N GLU A 106 -14.14 -15.61 10.48
CA GLU A 106 -15.32 -16.39 10.88
C GLU A 106 -14.99 -17.50 11.90
N LYS A 107 -15.03 -18.78 11.47
CA LYS A 107 -14.72 -19.95 12.31
C LYS A 107 -13.28 -20.41 12.18
N ASP A 108 -12.50 -19.78 11.30
CA ASP A 108 -11.10 -20.09 11.06
C ASP A 108 -10.21 -19.17 11.90
N PRO A 109 -9.61 -19.66 13.01
CA PRO A 109 -8.74 -18.84 13.86
C PRO A 109 -7.38 -18.52 13.21
N ASP A 110 -7.02 -19.20 12.12
CA ASP A 110 -5.76 -19.02 11.39
C ASP A 110 -5.95 -18.25 10.08
N GLY A 111 -7.18 -17.81 9.78
CA GLY A 111 -7.44 -16.89 8.69
C GLY A 111 -6.75 -15.55 8.86
N THR A 112 -6.69 -14.78 7.79
CA THR A 112 -6.05 -13.45 7.78
C THR A 112 -7.00 -12.44 7.18
N ILE A 113 -7.02 -11.24 7.75
CA ILE A 113 -7.77 -10.10 7.23
C ILE A 113 -6.79 -8.94 6.98
N TYR A 114 -6.74 -8.47 5.74
CA TYR A 114 -6.18 -7.19 5.36
C TYR A 114 -7.16 -6.07 5.70
N VAL A 115 -6.69 -5.14 6.54
CA VAL A 115 -7.36 -3.88 6.85
C VAL A 115 -6.67 -2.79 6.03
N LEU A 116 -7.33 -2.30 4.98
CA LEU A 116 -6.74 -1.31 4.07
C LEU A 116 -6.92 0.10 4.65
N ASN A 117 -5.83 0.79 4.96
CA ASN A 117 -5.82 2.14 5.51
C ASN A 117 -5.38 3.15 4.45
N TYR A 118 -6.26 4.07 4.11
CA TYR A 118 -6.05 5.13 3.11
C TYR A 118 -6.78 6.39 3.57
N ASP A 119 -6.57 7.52 2.88
CA ASP A 119 -7.13 8.82 3.25
C ASP A 119 -8.64 8.90 2.99
N ARG A 120 -9.41 8.10 3.75
CA ARG A 120 -10.86 8.04 3.78
C ARG A 120 -11.36 7.82 5.20
N PRO A 121 -12.62 8.20 5.48
CA PRO A 121 -13.25 7.93 6.76
C PRO A 121 -13.21 6.43 7.10
N GLU A 122 -13.07 6.11 8.39
CA GLU A 122 -13.09 4.72 8.89
C GLU A 122 -14.33 3.93 8.44
N ALA A 123 -15.47 4.62 8.25
CA ALA A 123 -16.70 4.01 7.75
C ALA A 123 -16.61 3.52 6.29
N GLU A 124 -15.63 4.02 5.52
CA GLU A 124 -15.34 3.60 4.15
C GLU A 124 -14.20 2.59 4.08
N GLN A 125 -13.62 2.19 5.22
CA GLN A 125 -12.51 1.26 5.27
C GLN A 125 -12.86 -0.09 4.63
N LEU A 126 -11.93 -0.62 3.84
CA LEU A 126 -12.08 -1.88 3.14
C LEU A 126 -11.35 -3.00 3.87
N PHE A 127 -12.03 -4.15 3.93
CA PHE A 127 -11.54 -5.35 4.59
C PHE A 127 -11.57 -6.49 3.58
N TYR A 128 -10.43 -7.15 3.41
CA TYR A 128 -10.30 -8.34 2.58
C TYR A 128 -9.75 -9.48 3.42
N GLY A 129 -10.31 -10.68 3.33
CA GLY A 129 -9.83 -11.80 4.14
C GLY A 129 -9.83 -13.13 3.43
N TYR A 130 -8.89 -13.99 3.81
CA TYR A 130 -8.77 -15.36 3.32
C TYR A 130 -8.74 -16.34 4.50
N SER A 131 -9.18 -17.58 4.25
CA SER A 131 -9.04 -18.68 5.20
C SER A 131 -7.66 -19.32 5.05
N ALA A 132 -7.08 -19.84 6.13
CA ALA A 132 -5.75 -20.47 6.11
C ALA A 132 -5.68 -21.65 5.12
N ALA A 133 -6.79 -22.37 4.95
CA ALA A 133 -6.91 -23.49 4.02
C ALA A 133 -7.02 -23.08 2.53
N ASN A 134 -7.26 -21.79 2.24
CA ASN A 134 -7.41 -21.28 0.88
C ASN A 134 -6.98 -19.80 0.82
N PRO A 135 -5.67 -19.53 0.82
CA PRO A 135 -5.12 -18.17 0.78
C PRO A 135 -5.35 -17.48 -0.57
N ASP A 136 -5.50 -18.26 -1.65
CA ASP A 136 -5.63 -17.72 -3.00
C ASP A 136 -6.96 -16.99 -3.21
N ASN A 137 -8.01 -17.36 -2.46
CA ASN A 137 -9.30 -16.70 -2.51
C ASN A 137 -9.43 -15.62 -1.44
N LEU A 138 -9.35 -14.37 -1.89
CA LEU A 138 -9.43 -13.19 -1.04
C LEU A 138 -10.84 -12.58 -1.08
N PHE A 139 -11.61 -12.75 -0.01
CA PHE A 139 -12.99 -12.31 0.07
C PHE A 139 -13.09 -10.84 0.48
N LEU A 140 -13.92 -10.05 -0.21
CA LEU A 140 -14.34 -8.74 0.29
C LEU A 140 -15.30 -8.95 1.47
N LEU A 141 -14.99 -8.30 2.60
CA LEU A 141 -15.75 -8.41 3.84
C LEU A 141 -16.62 -7.18 4.08
N ASN A 142 -17.65 -7.34 4.91
CA ASN A 142 -18.42 -6.22 5.41
C ASN A 142 -17.65 -5.46 6.53
N ASN A 143 -18.22 -4.35 7.01
CA ASN A 143 -17.65 -3.56 8.11
C ASN A 143 -17.52 -4.32 9.46
N LYS A 144 -18.16 -5.48 9.60
CA LYS A 144 -18.04 -6.38 10.76
C LYS A 144 -16.98 -7.47 10.56
N ARG A 145 -16.19 -7.42 9.49
CA ARG A 145 -15.17 -8.43 9.14
C ARG A 145 -15.77 -9.82 8.83
N GLU A 146 -17.01 -9.84 8.35
CA GLU A 146 -17.70 -11.08 7.95
C GLU A 146 -17.80 -11.16 6.43
N LYS A 147 -17.80 -12.39 5.88
CA LYS A 147 -18.03 -12.58 4.44
C LYS A 147 -19.42 -12.06 4.07
N ILE A 148 -19.50 -11.37 2.93
CA ILE A 148 -20.76 -10.83 2.42
C ILE A 148 -21.68 -11.99 2.03
N LYS A 149 -22.80 -12.14 2.75
CA LYS A 149 -23.81 -13.17 2.47
C LYS A 149 -24.70 -12.74 1.31
N SER A 150 -24.33 -13.18 0.10
CA SER A 150 -25.07 -12.91 -1.13
C SER A 150 -25.03 -14.11 -2.08
N LYS A 151 -25.91 -14.12 -3.07
CA LYS A 151 -25.80 -15.04 -4.22
C LYS A 151 -24.68 -14.64 -5.18
N LEU A 152 -24.24 -13.38 -5.11
CA LEU A 152 -23.17 -12.83 -5.94
C LEU A 152 -21.80 -13.14 -5.31
N LYS A 153 -20.77 -13.20 -6.15
CA LYS A 153 -19.40 -13.54 -5.75
C LYS A 153 -18.63 -12.28 -5.37
N TYR A 154 -18.19 -12.18 -4.12
CA TYR A 154 -17.40 -11.05 -3.62
C TYR A 154 -16.00 -11.53 -3.20
N PHE A 155 -15.21 -11.98 -4.16
CA PHE A 155 -13.82 -12.39 -3.91
C PHE A 155 -12.92 -12.09 -5.11
N LEU A 156 -11.63 -11.95 -4.81
CA LEU A 156 -10.53 -11.86 -5.75
C LEU A 156 -9.73 -13.16 -5.66
N THR A 157 -9.00 -13.50 -6.72
CA THR A 157 -8.16 -14.69 -6.79
C THR A 157 -6.71 -14.26 -6.95
N LEU A 158 -5.78 -14.91 -6.25
CA LEU A 158 -4.34 -14.70 -6.43
C LEU A 158 -3.96 -15.02 -7.89
N ASN A 159 -3.30 -14.08 -8.54
CA ASN A 159 -2.73 -14.23 -9.87
C ASN A 159 -1.27 -14.72 -9.70
N GLU A 160 -0.97 -15.89 -10.25
CA GLU A 160 0.35 -16.54 -10.19
C GLU A 160 1.37 -15.95 -11.17
#